data_AF-A0A0F7GBQ4-F1
#
_entry.id   AF-A0A0F7GBQ4-F1
#
_cell.length_a   1.000
_cell.length_b   1.000
_cell.length_c   1.000
_cell.angle_alpha   90.00
_cell.angle_beta   90.00
_cell.angle_gamma   90.00
#
_symmetry.space_group_name_H-M   'P 1'
#
loop_
_entity.id
_entity.type
_entity.pdbx_description
1 polymer ?
#
loop_
_entity_poly.entity_id
_entity_poly.type
_entity_poly.pdbx_seq_one_letter_code
_entity_poly.pdbx_strand_id
1 'polypeptide(L)'
;MRADSETRSAINALLEEFKYAMEARNVEALLNTTTKDANMLNIGPAQDEMSIGEGQLKERYTKLFASVDTVTIKYGYTTIKANGLVAWVSSHLYETLKRGSQAVVLDMRLTAVAEKIENDWKFSEMHLSIPGEVKLPEPTPEEKAAEEAAAAATKAAEEAKKNKEEEKRQAELKADEPSADQSFFDYF
;
A
#
# COMPACT_ATOMS: atom_id res chain seq x y z
N MET A 1 -5.33 -15.82 4.83
CA MET A 1 -5.83 -16.55 6.03
C MET A 1 -5.18 -15.96 7.28
N ARG A 2 -5.91 -15.92 8.41
CA ARG A 2 -5.38 -15.45 9.70
C ARG A 2 -4.45 -16.53 10.27
N ALA A 3 -3.29 -16.16 10.79
CA ALA A 3 -2.42 -17.11 11.48
C ALA A 3 -3.11 -17.68 12.73
N ASP A 4 -2.87 -18.95 13.02
CA ASP A 4 -3.24 -19.58 14.29
C ASP A 4 -2.51 -18.93 15.48
N SER A 5 -2.89 -19.30 16.71
CA SER A 5 -2.36 -18.68 17.92
C SER A 5 -0.86 -18.96 18.14
N GLU A 6 -0.38 -20.14 17.79
CA GLU A 6 1.02 -20.53 18.00
C GLU A 6 1.93 -19.77 17.04
N THR A 7 1.59 -19.80 15.75
CA THR A 7 2.29 -19.04 14.71
C THR A 7 2.28 -17.55 15.02
N ARG A 8 1.14 -17.00 15.44
CA ARG A 8 1.04 -15.59 15.84
C ARG A 8 1.97 -15.25 17.01
N SER A 9 2.00 -16.08 18.04
CA SER A 9 2.90 -15.86 19.19
C SER A 9 4.37 -15.92 18.78
N ALA A 10 4.75 -16.90 17.95
CA ALA A 10 6.12 -17.03 17.48
C ALA A 10 6.56 -15.84 16.62
N ILE A 11 5.70 -15.34 15.73
CA ILE A 11 5.99 -14.16 14.91
C ILE A 11 6.07 -12.88 15.76
N ASN A 12 5.21 -12.73 16.77
CA ASN A 12 5.33 -11.62 17.72
C ASN A 12 6.66 -11.70 18.51
N ALA A 13 7.08 -12.88 18.94
CA ALA A 13 8.36 -13.07 19.59
C ALA A 13 9.52 -12.68 18.65
N LEU A 14 9.48 -13.08 17.38
CA LEU A 14 10.47 -12.69 16.37
C LEU A 14 10.52 -11.16 16.15
N LEU A 15 9.37 -10.47 16.18
CA LEU A 15 9.34 -9.00 16.13
C LEU A 15 9.99 -8.38 17.37
N GLU A 16 9.76 -8.93 18.56
CA GLU A 16 10.40 -8.48 19.79
C GLU A 16 11.92 -8.76 19.80
N GLU A 17 12.37 -9.87 19.23
CA GLU A 17 13.81 -10.15 19.02
C GLU A 17 14.45 -9.12 18.07
N PHE A 18 13.78 -8.79 16.96
CA PHE A 18 14.22 -7.74 16.04
C PHE A 18 14.28 -6.38 16.74
N LYS A 19 13.22 -6.02 17.47
CA LYS A 19 13.17 -4.80 18.28
C LYS A 19 14.35 -4.74 19.25
N TYR A 20 14.58 -5.81 20.01
CA TYR A 20 15.68 -5.88 20.96
C TYR A 20 17.03 -5.70 20.26
N ALA A 21 17.27 -6.40 19.15
CA ALA A 21 18.51 -6.28 18.39
C ALA A 21 18.77 -4.85 17.89
N MET A 22 17.73 -4.18 17.39
CA MET A 22 17.77 -2.78 16.95
C MET A 22 18.12 -1.83 18.10
N GLU A 23 17.39 -1.91 19.21
CA GLU A 23 17.58 -1.01 20.36
C GLU A 23 18.90 -1.25 21.09
N ALA A 24 19.33 -2.51 21.17
CA ALA A 24 20.64 -2.89 21.68
C ALA A 24 21.79 -2.55 20.71
N ARG A 25 21.48 -2.13 19.48
CA ARG A 25 22.45 -1.88 18.39
C ARG A 25 23.36 -3.09 18.18
N ASN A 26 22.81 -4.29 18.26
CA ASN A 26 23.53 -5.55 18.18
C ASN A 26 23.32 -6.19 16.80
N VAL A 27 24.33 -6.04 15.93
CA VAL A 27 24.27 -6.55 14.56
C VAL A 27 24.13 -8.07 14.53
N GLU A 28 24.85 -8.81 15.36
CA GLU A 28 24.77 -10.29 15.35
C GLU A 28 23.39 -10.78 15.81
N ALA A 29 22.81 -10.14 16.82
CA ALA A 29 21.43 -10.43 17.24
C ALA A 29 20.44 -10.13 16.11
N LEU A 30 20.67 -9.05 15.34
CA LEU A 30 19.83 -8.69 14.21
C LEU A 30 19.92 -9.73 13.09
N LEU A 31 21.14 -10.15 12.72
CA LEU A 31 21.37 -11.18 11.70
C LEU A 31 20.80 -12.54 12.10
N ASN A 32 20.61 -12.77 13.40
CA ASN A 32 19.94 -13.98 13.90
C ASN A 32 18.42 -13.92 13.77
N THR A 33 17.83 -12.77 13.47
CA THR A 33 16.38 -12.66 13.19
C THR A 33 16.05 -12.94 11.73
N THR A 34 17.05 -13.01 10.85
CA THR A 34 16.86 -13.25 9.42
C THR A 34 17.24 -14.67 9.02
N THR A 35 16.74 -15.12 7.87
CA THR A 35 17.22 -16.35 7.24
C THR A 35 18.69 -16.19 6.84
N LYS A 36 19.36 -17.32 6.61
CA LYS A 36 20.73 -17.36 6.05
C LYS A 36 20.75 -17.56 4.54
N ASP A 37 19.60 -17.34 3.88
CA ASP A 37 19.49 -17.40 2.43
C ASP A 37 20.31 -16.28 1.78
N ALA A 38 21.02 -16.59 0.70
CA ALA A 38 21.83 -15.63 -0.04
C ALA A 38 20.99 -14.50 -0.66
N ASN A 39 19.68 -14.72 -0.84
CA ASN A 39 18.72 -13.79 -1.43
C ASN A 39 17.81 -13.14 -0.38
N MET A 40 18.08 -13.31 0.92
CA MET A 40 17.35 -12.60 1.98
C MET A 40 17.37 -11.10 1.71
N LEU A 41 16.19 -10.47 1.62
CA LEU A 41 16.05 -9.10 1.13
C LEU A 41 15.61 -8.17 2.27
N ASN A 42 16.32 -7.06 2.42
CA ASN A 42 15.90 -5.98 3.31
C ASN A 42 15.90 -4.65 2.55
N ILE A 43 14.76 -3.96 2.56
CA ILE A 43 14.57 -2.64 1.94
C ILE A 43 14.25 -1.65 3.06
N GLY A 44 15.08 -0.61 3.19
CA GLY A 44 14.87 0.51 4.09
C GLY A 44 14.19 1.69 3.39
N PRO A 45 13.76 2.70 4.15
CA PRO A 45 13.01 3.82 3.62
C PRO A 45 13.85 4.83 2.83
N ALA A 46 15.20 4.82 2.94
CA ALA A 46 16.03 5.74 2.18
C ALA A 46 16.25 5.26 0.73
N GLN A 47 16.57 6.20 -0.16
CA GLN A 47 16.66 5.98 -1.60
C GLN A 47 17.56 4.80 -2.01
N ASP A 48 18.69 4.61 -1.32
CA ASP A 48 19.67 3.56 -1.62
C ASP A 48 19.74 2.50 -0.50
N GLU A 49 18.74 2.44 0.37
CA GLU A 49 18.70 1.45 1.46
C GLU A 49 18.13 0.11 0.98
N MET A 50 19.00 -0.71 0.43
CA MET A 50 18.70 -2.10 0.12
C MET A 50 19.89 -2.99 0.51
N SER A 51 19.60 -4.18 1.02
CA SER A 51 20.61 -5.20 1.27
C SER A 51 20.10 -6.57 0.87
N ILE A 52 20.92 -7.30 0.13
CA ILE A 52 20.69 -8.69 -0.28
C ILE A 52 21.70 -9.59 0.43
N GLY A 53 21.19 -10.58 1.15
CA GLY A 53 21.96 -11.52 1.94
C GLY A 53 22.54 -10.91 3.23
N GLU A 54 23.08 -11.78 4.06
CA GLU A 54 23.60 -11.44 5.40
C GLU A 54 24.74 -10.42 5.37
N GLY A 55 25.65 -10.53 4.39
CA GLY A 55 26.83 -9.65 4.31
C GLY A 55 26.46 -8.18 4.12
N GLN A 56 25.56 -7.89 3.18
CA GLN A 56 25.12 -6.51 2.93
C GLN A 56 24.27 -5.97 4.09
N LEU A 57 23.45 -6.82 4.70
CA LEU A 57 22.64 -6.45 5.87
C LEU A 57 23.54 -6.07 7.05
N LYS A 58 24.57 -6.89 7.31
CA LYS A 58 25.59 -6.65 8.34
C LYS A 58 26.27 -5.30 8.14
N GLU A 59 26.71 -5.02 6.91
CA GLU A 59 27.36 -3.76 6.58
C GLU A 59 26.43 -2.56 6.83
N ARG A 60 25.18 -2.64 6.35
CA ARG A 60 24.17 -1.59 6.52
C ARG A 60 23.95 -1.25 7.99
N TYR A 61 23.67 -2.26 8.81
CA TYR A 61 23.36 -2.04 10.22
C TYR A 61 24.57 -1.70 11.07
N THR A 62 25.77 -2.17 10.71
CA THR A 62 27.02 -1.71 11.34
C THR A 62 27.19 -0.20 11.14
N LYS A 63 26.96 0.29 9.92
CA LYS A 63 27.03 1.73 9.61
C LYS A 63 25.96 2.53 10.36
N LEU A 64 24.71 2.07 10.35
CA LEU A 64 23.61 2.71 11.08
C LEU A 64 23.94 2.82 12.57
N PHE A 65 24.29 1.72 13.22
CA PHE A 65 24.55 1.67 14.66
C PHE A 65 25.78 2.48 15.09
N ALA A 66 26.79 2.62 14.22
CA ALA A 66 27.92 3.50 14.47
C ALA A 66 27.55 5.00 14.35
N SER A 67 26.48 5.33 13.63
CA SER A 67 26.06 6.71 13.38
C SER A 67 25.09 7.29 14.41
N VAL A 68 24.51 6.46 15.28
CA VAL A 68 23.47 6.85 16.25
C VAL A 68 23.81 6.37 17.66
N ASP A 69 23.46 7.17 18.66
CA ASP A 69 23.67 6.87 20.08
C ASP A 69 22.60 5.94 20.63
N THR A 70 21.35 6.09 20.17
CA THR A 70 20.23 5.25 20.58
C THR A 70 19.28 5.01 19.42
N VAL A 71 18.73 3.80 19.38
CA VAL A 71 17.59 3.42 18.55
C VAL A 71 16.45 3.07 19.49
N THR A 72 15.23 3.48 19.18
CA THR A 72 14.01 3.07 19.91
C THR A 72 12.95 2.70 18.90
N ILE A 73 12.35 1.52 19.06
CA ILE A 73 11.30 1.02 18.19
C ILE A 73 10.01 0.92 18.98
N LYS A 74 8.91 1.39 18.40
CA LYS A 74 7.57 1.22 18.96
C LYS A 74 6.62 0.73 17.88
N TYR A 75 6.09 -0.48 18.04
CA TYR A 75 5.07 -1.01 17.15
C TYR A 75 3.72 -0.34 17.40
N GLY A 76 3.00 -0.09 16.30
CA GLY A 76 1.61 0.35 16.26
C GLY A 76 0.68 -0.84 16.04
N TYR A 77 -0.16 -0.76 15.00
CA TYR A 77 -0.93 -1.93 14.60
C TYR A 77 0.00 -3.01 14.03
N THR A 78 -0.33 -4.28 14.26
CA THR A 78 0.35 -5.42 13.65
C THR A 78 -0.67 -6.44 13.18
N THR A 79 -0.56 -6.87 11.92
CA THR A 79 -1.38 -7.93 11.33
C THR A 79 -0.49 -9.06 10.85
N ILE A 80 -0.92 -10.29 11.14
CA ILE A 80 -0.15 -11.50 10.83
C ILE A 80 -1.08 -12.48 10.11
N LYS A 81 -0.65 -12.89 8.92
CA LYS A 81 -1.24 -13.94 8.10
C LYS A 81 -0.22 -15.07 7.98
N ALA A 82 -0.67 -16.31 7.88
CA ALA A 82 0.24 -17.44 7.68
C ALA A 82 -0.41 -18.50 6.80
N ASN A 83 0.43 -19.27 6.11
CA ASN A 83 0.06 -20.46 5.34
C ASN A 83 1.21 -21.47 5.39
N GLY A 84 1.03 -22.56 6.14
CA GLY A 84 2.08 -23.56 6.35
C GLY A 84 3.31 -22.97 7.05
N LEU A 85 4.46 -23.05 6.39
CA LEU A 85 5.76 -22.62 6.92
C LEU A 85 6.10 -21.15 6.58
N VAL A 86 5.12 -20.38 6.07
CA VAL A 86 5.32 -18.98 5.66
C VAL A 86 4.31 -18.08 6.38
N ALA A 87 4.78 -16.93 6.86
CA ALA A 87 3.98 -15.89 7.47
C ALA A 87 4.25 -14.51 6.83
N TRP A 88 3.20 -13.71 6.70
CA TRP A 88 3.26 -12.33 6.26
C TRP A 88 2.90 -11.42 7.42
N VAL A 89 3.75 -10.43 7.66
CA VAL A 89 3.59 -9.42 8.69
C VAL A 89 3.36 -8.08 8.01
N SER A 90 2.39 -7.32 8.50
CA SER A 90 2.25 -5.91 8.17
C SER A 90 2.06 -5.14 9.46
N SER A 91 2.94 -4.17 9.73
CA SER A 91 2.95 -3.40 10.95
C SER A 91 3.17 -1.92 10.68
N HIS A 92 2.56 -1.08 11.49
CA HIS A 92 3.04 0.28 11.69
C HIS A 92 4.09 0.28 12.79
N LEU A 93 5.08 1.16 12.69
CA LEU A 93 6.07 1.38 13.75
C LEU A 93 6.62 2.79 13.71
N TYR A 94 7.10 3.24 14.88
CA TYR A 94 7.94 4.41 15.01
C TYR A 94 9.37 3.97 15.31
N GLU A 95 10.33 4.50 14.56
CA GLU A 95 11.76 4.41 14.90
C GLU A 95 12.27 5.78 15.31
N THR A 96 12.81 5.87 16.52
CA THR A 96 13.49 7.07 17.00
C THR A 96 14.98 6.84 16.98
N LEU A 97 15.69 7.65 16.19
CA LEU A 97 17.14 7.67 16.12
C LEU A 97 17.64 8.93 16.83
N LYS A 98 18.61 8.80 17.74
CA LYS A 98 19.24 9.95 18.42
C LYS A 98 20.73 9.98 18.21
N ARG A 99 21.28 11.19 18.09
CA ARG A 99 22.72 11.48 18.05
C ARG A 99 22.99 12.80 18.76
N GLY A 100 23.67 12.76 19.91
CA GLY A 100 23.84 13.89 20.80
C GLY A 100 22.50 14.48 21.22
N SER A 101 22.31 15.78 20.98
CA SER A 101 21.06 16.49 21.25
C SER A 101 20.02 16.37 20.13
N GLN A 102 20.38 15.79 18.99
CA GLN A 102 19.49 15.65 17.84
C GLN A 102 18.72 14.33 17.91
N ALA A 103 17.44 14.37 17.55
CA ALA A 103 16.59 13.20 17.44
C ALA A 103 15.71 13.32 16.19
N VAL A 104 15.54 12.20 15.48
CA VAL A 104 14.56 12.06 14.42
C VAL A 104 13.61 10.93 14.77
N VAL A 105 12.33 11.13 14.50
CA VAL A 105 11.28 10.11 14.63
C VAL A 105 10.77 9.78 13.24
N LEU A 106 10.96 8.53 12.84
CA LEU A 106 10.51 7.98 11.56
C LEU A 106 9.18 7.27 11.80
N ASP A 107 8.11 7.76 11.20
CA ASP A 107 6.80 7.10 11.13
C ASP A 107 6.81 6.13 9.94
N MET A 108 6.83 4.82 10.19
CA MET A 108 7.11 3.82 9.18
C MET A 108 6.03 2.73 9.07
N ARG A 109 5.93 2.14 7.88
CA ARG A 109 5.21 0.90 7.63
C ARG A 109 6.20 -0.21 7.32
N LEU A 110 6.03 -1.32 8.01
CA LEU A 110 6.76 -2.57 7.84
C LEU A 110 5.87 -3.58 7.12
N THR A 111 6.41 -4.19 6.07
CA THR A 111 5.95 -5.47 5.55
C THR A 111 7.09 -6.46 5.61
N ALA A 112 6.83 -7.67 6.10
CA ALA A 112 7.85 -8.71 6.17
C ALA A 112 7.28 -10.08 5.84
N VAL A 113 8.14 -10.94 5.31
CA VAL A 113 7.90 -12.36 5.11
C VAL A 113 8.79 -13.12 6.08
N ALA A 114 8.21 -14.04 6.83
CA ALA A 114 8.92 -14.94 7.73
C ALA A 114 8.72 -16.39 7.29
N GLU A 115 9.77 -17.17 7.43
CA GLU A 115 9.82 -18.59 7.08
C GLU A 115 10.19 -19.41 8.32
N LYS A 116 9.57 -20.58 8.45
CA LYS A 116 9.90 -21.55 9.51
C LYS A 116 10.98 -22.52 9.01
N ILE A 117 12.19 -22.41 9.56
CA ILE A 117 13.36 -23.22 9.24
C ILE A 117 13.75 -24.02 10.49
N GLU A 118 13.77 -25.35 10.39
CA GLU A 118 14.20 -26.25 11.49
C GLU A 118 13.51 -25.99 12.86
N ASN A 119 12.28 -25.45 12.81
CA ASN A 119 11.40 -25.00 13.90
C ASN A 119 11.52 -23.56 14.36
N ASP A 120 12.49 -22.80 13.87
CA ASP A 120 12.62 -21.37 14.17
C ASP A 120 12.03 -20.51 13.07
N TRP A 121 11.32 -19.45 13.46
CA TRP A 121 10.86 -18.44 12.51
C TRP A 121 11.95 -17.39 12.29
N LYS A 122 12.20 -17.05 11.02
CA LYS A 122 13.19 -16.04 10.61
C LYS A 122 12.63 -15.20 9.47
N PHE A 123 13.00 -13.93 9.41
CA PHE A 123 12.62 -13.05 8.30
C PHE A 123 13.41 -13.40 7.04
N SER A 124 12.72 -13.75 5.96
CA SER A 124 13.31 -13.92 4.63
C SER A 124 13.25 -12.63 3.81
N GLU A 125 12.26 -11.78 4.07
CA GLU A 125 12.12 -10.47 3.46
C GLU A 125 11.61 -9.44 4.47
N MET A 126 12.11 -8.21 4.36
CA MET A 126 11.63 -7.08 5.13
C MET A 126 11.68 -5.80 4.32
N HIS A 127 10.61 -5.01 4.36
CA HIS A 127 10.53 -3.72 3.70
C HIS A 127 9.93 -2.69 4.67
N LEU A 128 10.69 -1.62 4.90
CA LEU A 128 10.33 -0.46 5.68
C LEU A 128 10.15 0.74 4.76
N SER A 129 9.04 1.45 4.90
CA SER A 129 8.75 2.64 4.10
C SER A 129 8.20 3.76 4.97
N ILE A 130 8.51 5.01 4.61
CA ILE A 130 7.96 6.22 5.22
C ILE A 130 6.89 6.79 4.26
N PRO A 131 5.72 7.25 4.75
CA PRO A 131 4.79 8.03 3.94
C PRO A 131 5.50 9.24 3.30
N GLY A 132 5.45 9.33 1.98
CA GLY A 132 5.77 10.55 1.25
C GLY A 132 4.51 11.19 0.67
N GLU A 133 4.53 12.52 0.51
CA GLU A 133 3.58 13.19 -0.38
C GLU A 133 3.94 12.87 -1.83
N VAL A 134 3.01 12.24 -2.55
CA VAL A 134 3.16 12.03 -3.99
C VAL A 134 2.53 13.23 -4.69
N LYS A 135 3.38 14.11 -5.24
CA LYS A 135 2.93 15.16 -6.16
C LYS A 135 2.89 14.58 -7.56
N LEU A 136 1.70 14.52 -8.15
CA LEU A 136 1.58 14.22 -9.57
C LEU A 136 2.25 15.36 -10.36
N PRO A 137 2.97 15.05 -11.44
CA PRO A 137 3.43 16.08 -12.36
C PRO A 137 2.21 16.85 -12.88
N GLU A 138 2.37 18.16 -13.08
CA GLU A 138 1.36 18.94 -13.79
C GLU A 138 1.15 18.32 -15.18
N PRO A 139 -0.10 18.07 -15.60
CA PRO A 139 -0.35 17.50 -16.91
C PRO A 139 0.19 18.45 -17.99
N THR A 140 0.80 17.86 -19.01
CA THR A 140 1.29 18.60 -20.16
C THR A 140 0.13 19.32 -20.88
N PRO A 141 0.40 20.36 -21.67
CA PRO A 141 -0.65 21.02 -22.46
C PRO A 141 -1.40 20.06 -23.38
N GLU A 142 -0.73 19.02 -23.88
CA GLU A 142 -1.34 17.98 -24.72
C GLU A 142 -2.28 17.08 -23.92
N GLU A 143 -1.89 16.66 -22.71
CA GLU A 143 -2.74 15.89 -21.81
C GLU A 143 -3.96 16.70 -21.34
N LYS A 144 -3.79 17.99 -21.03
CA LYS A 144 -4.92 18.87 -20.71
C LYS A 144 -5.88 19.01 -21.89
N ALA A 145 -5.37 19.22 -23.11
CA ALA A 145 -6.20 19.33 -24.30
C ALA A 145 -6.95 18.01 -24.60
N ALA A 146 -6.29 16.87 -24.38
CA ALA A 146 -6.91 15.55 -24.54
C ALA A 146 -8.01 15.31 -23.49
N GLU A 147 -7.78 15.70 -22.24
CA GLU A 147 -8.76 15.61 -21.15
C GLU A 147 -9.98 16.52 -21.41
N GLU A 148 -9.76 17.77 -21.83
CA GLU A 148 -10.82 18.70 -22.21
C GLU A 148 -11.63 18.20 -23.41
N ALA A 149 -10.96 17.65 -24.43
CA ALA A 149 -11.62 17.05 -25.59
C ALA A 149 -12.45 15.82 -25.20
N ALA A 150 -11.94 14.96 -24.32
CA ALA A 150 -12.66 13.79 -23.81
C ALA A 150 -13.89 14.20 -22.98
N ALA A 151 -13.77 15.23 -22.14
CA ALA A 151 -14.88 15.77 -21.37
C ALA A 151 -15.95 16.39 -22.29
N ALA A 152 -15.55 17.15 -23.31
CA ALA A 152 -16.45 17.73 -24.30
C ALA A 152 -17.19 16.66 -25.11
N ALA A 153 -16.48 15.61 -25.55
CA ALA A 153 -17.09 14.49 -26.28
C ALA A 153 -18.10 13.73 -25.42
N THR A 154 -17.79 13.52 -24.14
CA THR A 154 -18.72 12.87 -23.18
C THR A 154 -19.99 13.70 -23.02
N LYS A 155 -19.86 15.01 -22.81
CA LYS A 155 -21.00 15.91 -22.69
C LYS A 155 -21.87 15.95 -23.96
N ALA A 156 -21.23 16.02 -25.13
CA ALA A 156 -21.94 16.00 -26.41
C ALA A 156 -22.70 14.67 -26.63
N ALA A 157 -22.12 13.54 -26.22
CA ALA A 157 -22.79 12.24 -26.29
C ALA A 157 -24.01 12.16 -25.36
N GLU A 158 -23.92 12.72 -24.15
CA GLU A 158 -25.04 12.79 -23.21
C GLU A 158 -26.17 13.70 -23.71
N GLU A 159 -25.85 14.85 -24.28
CA GLU A 159 -26.83 15.78 -24.86
C GLU A 159 -27.52 15.16 -26.09
N ALA A 160 -26.77 14.51 -26.97
CA ALA A 160 -27.33 13.80 -28.12
C ALA A 160 -28.27 12.65 -27.69
N LYS A 161 -27.95 11.96 -26.60
CA LYS A 161 -28.82 10.91 -26.05
C LYS A 161 -30.13 11.50 -25.51
N LYS A 162 -30.06 12.60 -24.74
CA LYS A 162 -31.25 13.29 -24.22
C LYS A 162 -32.15 13.79 -25.35
N ASN A 163 -31.59 14.40 -26.38
CA ASN A 163 -32.37 14.91 -27.51
C ASN A 163 -33.09 13.77 -28.25
N LYS A 164 -32.42 12.63 -28.46
CA LYS A 164 -33.06 11.45 -29.07
C LYS A 164 -34.18 10.88 -28.20
N GLU A 165 -34.02 10.86 -26.88
CA GLU A 165 -35.08 10.43 -25.96
C GLU A 165 -36.28 11.41 -25.97
N GLU A 166 -36.03 12.71 -26.03
CA GLU A 166 -37.07 13.74 -26.14
C GLU A 166 -37.83 13.64 -27.47
N GLU A 167 -37.11 13.50 -28.60
CA GLU A 167 -37.71 13.30 -29.92
C GLU A 167 -38.58 12.04 -29.98
N LYS A 168 -38.10 10.94 -29.39
CA LYS A 168 -38.87 9.70 -29.30
C LYS A 168 -40.15 9.90 -28.47
N ARG A 169 -40.07 10.58 -27.33
CA ARG A 169 -41.23 10.89 -26.48
C ARG A 169 -42.26 11.76 -27.22
N GLN A 170 -41.80 12.76 -27.97
CA GLN A 170 -42.67 13.63 -28.76
C GLN A 170 -43.34 12.88 -29.93
N ALA A 171 -42.63 11.94 -30.55
CA ALA A 171 -43.20 11.09 -31.60
C ALA A 171 -44.26 10.11 -31.04
N GLU A 172 -44.02 9.53 -29.87
CA GLU A 172 -45.00 8.69 -29.17
C GLU A 172 -46.27 9.49 -28.81
N LEU A 173 -46.12 10.72 -28.29
CA LEU A 173 -47.26 11.60 -27.98
C LEU A 173 -48.10 11.97 -29.22
N LYS A 174 -47.46 12.15 -30.39
CA LYS A 174 -48.17 12.41 -31.65
C LYS A 174 -48.85 11.18 -32.24
N ALA A 175 -48.35 9.97 -31.95
CA ALA A 175 -48.94 8.73 -32.43
C ALA A 175 -50.18 8.33 -31.62
N ASP A 176 -50.31 8.81 -30.37
CA ASP A 176 -51.45 8.61 -29.49
C ASP A 176 -52.55 9.69 -29.65
N GLU A 177 -52.37 10.67 -30.55
CA GLU A 177 -53.45 11.60 -30.91
C GLU A 177 -54.55 10.84 -31.68
N PRO A 178 -55.79 10.78 -31.16
CA PRO A 178 -56.86 10.07 -31.85
C PRO A 178 -57.13 10.71 -33.21
N SER A 179 -57.22 9.86 -34.24
CA SER A 179 -57.65 10.22 -35.59
C SER A 179 -58.80 11.23 -35.55
N ALA A 180 -58.60 12.40 -36.16
CA ALA A 180 -59.58 13.48 -36.25
C ALA A 180 -60.81 13.15 -37.12
N ASP A 181 -61.10 11.87 -37.31
CA ASP A 181 -62.26 11.34 -37.99
C ASP A 181 -63.08 10.50 -37.01
N GLN A 182 -63.69 11.18 -36.04
CA GLN A 182 -64.95 10.72 -35.47
C GLN A 182 -65.96 11.83 -35.67
N SER A 183 -66.70 11.70 -36.77
CA SER A 183 -67.96 12.37 -37.06
C SER A 183 -68.94 12.20 -35.89
N PHE A 184 -68.84 13.09 -34.90
CA PHE A 184 -69.72 13.12 -33.73
C PHE A 184 -70.96 14.02 -33.93
N PHE A 185 -71.19 14.53 -35.15
CA PHE A 185 -72.35 15.39 -35.44
C PHE A 185 -73.16 14.86 -36.61
N ASP A 186 -73.95 13.81 -36.36
CA ASP A 186 -75.12 13.46 -37.19
C ASP A 186 -76.30 13.13 -36.27
N TYR A 187 -76.97 14.17 -35.75
CA TYR A 187 -78.36 14.11 -35.26
C TYR A 187 -78.99 15.50 -35.39
N PHE A 188 -79.57 15.77 -36.56
CA PHE A 188 -80.76 16.60 -36.74
C PHE A 188 -81.64 15.95 -37.80
#